data_AF-A0A9P8NDD1-F1
#
_entry.id   AF-A0A9P8NDD1-F1
#
_cell.length_a   1.000
_cell.length_b   1.000
_cell.length_c   1.000
_cell.angle_alpha   90.00
_cell.angle_beta   90.00
_cell.angle_gamma   90.00
#
_symmetry.space_group_name_H-M   'P 1'
#
loop_
_entity.id
_entity.type
_entity.pdbx_description
1 polymer ?
#
loop_
_entity_poly.entity_id
_entity_poly.type
_entity_poly.pdbx_seq_one_letter_code
_entity_poly.pdbx_strand_id
1 'polypeptide(L)'
;MPLPWISVIWFAYLIVIFVLIVVASVFIHVYQTPRDRSSFVTFICVFSIAALLATVMLLPVDVALVSSTISSALGQREEWATQEEVDKITYSLTIIYYSLYFLDALLCFVGIPFAYFWHEEYDEVAFEAGDQTACKRFWAATKYTLTFIAVVIALVLVGFFAPMMESQPGHDLGYWRGYLIENREFDAFSDGDFLIRTLMMSYRR
;
A
#
# COMPACT_ATOMS: atom_id res chain seq x y z
N MET A 1 5.77 33.94 7.88
CA MET A 1 5.94 32.71 8.68
C MET A 1 4.60 31.99 8.82
N PRO A 2 4.30 30.97 7.99
CA PRO A 2 3.13 30.12 8.16
C PRO A 2 3.52 28.68 8.60
N LEU A 3 4.39 28.56 9.61
CA LEU A 3 4.69 27.29 10.31
C LEU A 3 3.47 26.58 10.97
N PRO A 4 2.37 27.24 11.41
CA PRO A 4 1.30 26.51 12.10
C PRO A 4 0.55 25.52 11.20
N TRP A 5 0.44 25.78 9.90
CA TRP A 5 -0.38 24.93 9.02
C TRP A 5 0.21 23.54 8.83
N ILE A 6 1.52 23.43 8.64
CA ILE A 6 2.22 22.14 8.54
C ILE A 6 2.07 21.36 9.84
N SER A 7 2.25 22.02 10.99
CA SER A 7 2.06 21.39 12.30
C SER A 7 0.62 20.90 12.51
N VAL A 8 -0.38 21.62 12.02
CA VAL A 8 -1.79 21.23 12.08
C VAL A 8 -2.06 19.99 11.22
N ILE A 9 -1.44 19.88 10.03
CA ILE A 9 -1.61 18.69 9.18
C ILE A 9 -0.97 17.46 9.82
N TRP A 10 0.22 17.58 10.42
CA TRP A 10 0.85 16.50 11.17
C TRP A 10 0.02 16.07 12.39
N PHE A 11 -0.57 17.02 13.10
CA PHE A 11 -1.44 16.73 14.23
C PHE A 11 -2.73 16.03 13.79
N ALA A 12 -3.34 16.48 12.70
CA ALA A 12 -4.49 15.82 12.08
C ALA A 12 -4.13 14.38 11.66
N TYR A 13 -2.94 14.17 11.10
CA TYR A 13 -2.45 12.83 10.75
C TYR A 13 -2.34 11.89 11.97
N LEU A 14 -1.80 12.38 13.09
CA LEU A 14 -1.76 11.59 14.34
C LEU A 14 -3.16 11.25 14.86
N ILE A 15 -4.11 12.18 14.78
CA ILE A 15 -5.51 11.93 15.14
C ILE A 15 -6.11 10.85 14.24
N VAL A 16 -5.87 10.93 12.93
CA VAL A 16 -6.34 9.92 11.98
C VAL A 16 -5.77 8.56 12.32
N ILE A 17 -4.45 8.42 12.55
CA ILE A 17 -3.84 7.16 12.98
C ILE A 17 -4.52 6.62 14.25
N PHE A 18 -4.73 7.47 15.25
CA PHE A 18 -5.38 7.06 16.50
C PHE A 18 -6.80 6.54 16.26
N VAL A 19 -7.60 7.24 15.44
CA VAL A 19 -8.94 6.80 15.06
C VAL A 19 -8.90 5.48 14.31
N LEU A 20 -7.94 5.28 13.39
CA LEU A 20 -7.79 4.02 12.65
C LEU A 20 -7.44 2.86 13.58
N ILE A 21 -6.57 3.07 14.57
CA ILE A 21 -6.25 2.06 15.58
C ILE A 21 -7.51 1.68 16.38
N VAL A 22 -8.32 2.68 16.80
CA VAL A 22 -9.57 2.44 17.51
C VAL A 22 -10.55 1.66 16.63
N VAL A 23 -10.73 2.06 15.37
CA VAL A 23 -11.63 1.38 14.43
C VAL A 23 -11.18 -0.06 14.16
N ALA A 24 -9.90 -0.28 13.90
CA ALA A 24 -9.35 -1.62 13.67
C ALA A 24 -9.51 -2.52 14.91
N SER A 25 -9.23 -1.99 16.09
CA SER A 25 -9.42 -2.68 17.37
C SER A 25 -10.88 -3.08 17.59
N VAL A 26 -11.82 -2.16 17.36
CA VAL A 26 -13.26 -2.42 17.47
C VAL A 26 -13.69 -3.47 16.44
N PHE A 27 -13.26 -3.35 15.19
CA PHE A 27 -13.66 -4.27 14.12
C PHE A 27 -13.28 -5.71 14.46
N ILE A 28 -12.06 -5.92 14.96
CA ILE A 28 -11.58 -7.26 15.28
C ILE A 28 -12.21 -7.79 16.56
N HIS A 29 -12.43 -6.95 17.57
CA HIS A 29 -13.14 -7.39 18.77
C HIS A 29 -14.60 -7.78 18.50
N VAL A 30 -15.26 -7.12 17.53
CA VAL A 30 -16.64 -7.41 17.13
C VAL A 30 -16.73 -8.68 16.29
N TYR A 31 -15.82 -8.89 15.34
CA TYR A 31 -15.87 -10.02 14.40
C TYR A 31 -15.17 -11.30 14.91
N GLN A 32 -14.46 -11.26 16.03
CA GLN A 32 -13.88 -12.47 16.63
C GLN A 32 -14.91 -13.33 17.35
N THR A 33 -15.13 -14.55 16.83
CA THR A 33 -15.88 -15.61 17.51
C THR A 33 -15.25 -15.92 18.87
N PRO A 34 -16.04 -15.94 19.97
CA PRO A 34 -15.53 -16.08 21.34
C PRO A 34 -14.92 -17.45 21.70
N ARG A 35 -14.94 -18.43 20.79
CA ARG A 35 -14.58 -19.84 21.07
C ARG A 35 -13.07 -20.10 21.01
N ASP A 36 -12.32 -19.44 20.11
CA ASP A 36 -10.88 -19.68 19.87
C ASP A 36 -10.06 -18.37 19.96
N ARG A 37 -10.19 -17.65 21.08
CA ARG A 37 -9.48 -16.38 21.28
C ARG A 37 -8.04 -16.61 21.73
N SER A 38 -7.11 -16.57 20.79
CA SER A 38 -5.69 -16.38 21.11
C SER A 38 -5.35 -14.87 21.06
N SER A 39 -5.11 -14.27 22.23
CA SER A 39 -4.83 -12.83 22.36
C SER A 39 -3.67 -12.35 21.46
N PHE A 40 -2.71 -13.23 21.20
CA PHE A 40 -1.55 -12.93 20.37
C PHE A 40 -1.90 -12.80 18.87
N VAL A 41 -2.73 -13.70 18.34
CA VAL A 41 -3.17 -13.66 16.92
C VAL A 41 -4.07 -12.46 16.68
N THR A 42 -4.97 -12.18 17.64
CA THR A 42 -5.80 -10.96 17.63
C THR A 42 -4.94 -9.70 17.52
N PHE A 43 -3.91 -9.59 18.35
CA PHE A 43 -3.04 -8.42 18.37
C PHE A 43 -2.32 -8.22 17.04
N ILE A 44 -1.74 -9.28 16.46
CA ILE A 44 -1.06 -9.18 15.15
C ILE A 44 -2.04 -8.80 14.04
N CYS A 45 -3.25 -9.35 14.04
CA CYS A 45 -4.28 -9.00 13.06
C CYS A 45 -4.70 -7.52 13.18
N VAL A 46 -4.94 -7.04 14.41
CA VAL A 46 -5.28 -5.62 14.68
C VAL A 46 -4.18 -4.71 14.19
N PHE A 47 -2.96 -5.04 14.55
CA PHE A 47 -1.82 -4.22 14.20
C PHE A 47 -1.57 -4.19 12.69
N SER A 48 -1.74 -5.32 12.00
CA SER A 48 -1.60 -5.41 10.53
C SER A 48 -2.69 -4.62 9.80
N ILE A 49 -3.95 -4.77 10.20
CA ILE A 49 -5.06 -4.02 9.58
C ILE A 49 -4.92 -2.53 9.85
N ALA A 50 -4.53 -2.14 11.07
CA ALA A 50 -4.30 -0.75 11.41
C ALA A 50 -3.16 -0.13 10.58
N ALA A 51 -2.06 -0.86 10.39
CA ALA A 51 -0.93 -0.43 9.57
C ALA A 51 -1.34 -0.22 8.10
N LEU A 52 -2.04 -1.19 7.50
CA LEU A 52 -2.56 -1.07 6.13
C LEU A 52 -3.52 0.13 5.97
N LEU A 53 -4.42 0.34 6.93
CA LEU A 53 -5.33 1.49 6.93
C LEU A 53 -4.57 2.81 7.04
N ALA A 54 -3.51 2.85 7.85
CA ALA A 54 -2.64 4.03 7.97
C ALA A 54 -1.90 4.31 6.65
N THR A 55 -1.42 3.28 5.95
CA THR A 55 -0.79 3.40 4.63
C THR A 55 -1.76 3.96 3.58
N VAL A 56 -3.01 3.49 3.56
CA VAL A 56 -4.05 4.01 2.65
C VAL A 56 -4.41 5.47 2.97
N MET A 57 -4.53 5.82 4.25
CA MET A 57 -4.83 7.19 4.68
C MET A 57 -3.66 8.17 4.51
N LEU A 58 -2.44 7.68 4.25
CA LEU A 58 -1.32 8.55 3.90
C LEU A 58 -1.49 9.17 2.50
N LEU A 59 -2.21 8.51 1.57
CA LEU A 59 -2.48 9.03 0.23
C LEU A 59 -3.21 10.38 0.22
N PRO A 60 -4.37 10.56 0.89
CA PRO A 60 -5.03 11.86 0.94
C PRO A 60 -4.20 12.92 1.66
N VAL A 61 -3.34 12.53 2.61
CA VAL A 61 -2.44 13.45 3.32
C VAL A 61 -1.34 13.95 2.39
N ASP A 62 -0.76 13.09 1.55
CA ASP A 62 0.20 13.47 0.51
C ASP A 62 -0.43 14.48 -0.47
N VAL A 63 -1.63 14.19 -0.98
CA VAL A 63 -2.37 15.11 -1.85
C VAL A 63 -2.63 16.45 -1.16
N ALA A 64 -3.01 16.45 0.11
CA ALA A 64 -3.22 17.68 0.87
C ALA A 64 -1.93 18.49 1.07
N LEU A 65 -0.81 17.83 1.38
CA LEU A 65 0.48 18.49 1.53
C LEU A 65 0.97 19.08 0.22
N VAL A 66 0.95 18.29 -0.86
CA VAL A 66 1.35 18.77 -2.19
C VAL A 66 0.45 19.90 -2.65
N SER A 67 -0.87 19.78 -2.47
CA SER A 67 -1.80 20.85 -2.81
C SER A 67 -1.59 22.12 -1.98
N SER A 68 -1.07 22.03 -0.75
CA SER A 68 -0.77 23.21 0.07
C SER A 68 0.47 23.98 -0.39
N THR A 69 1.33 23.35 -1.18
CA THR A 69 2.54 23.99 -1.74
C THR A 69 2.28 24.75 -3.05
N ILE A 70 1.10 24.57 -3.66
CA ILE A 70 0.70 25.19 -4.92
C ILE A 70 -0.43 26.18 -4.65
N SER A 71 -0.25 27.44 -5.03
CA SER A 71 -1.28 28.46 -4.92
C SER A 71 -2.42 28.17 -5.91
N SER A 72 -3.63 27.93 -5.41
CA SER A 72 -4.81 27.64 -6.25
C SER A 72 -5.26 28.83 -7.12
N ALA A 73 -4.83 30.05 -6.77
CA ALA A 73 -5.18 31.29 -7.48
C ALA A 73 -4.19 31.68 -8.58
N LEU A 74 -2.91 31.28 -8.46
CA LEU A 74 -1.82 31.70 -9.35
C LEU A 74 -1.16 30.55 -10.11
N GLY A 75 -1.42 29.28 -9.73
CA GLY A 75 -0.75 28.12 -10.32
C GLY A 75 0.76 28.07 -10.06
N GLN A 76 1.26 28.95 -9.20
CA GLN A 76 2.66 29.07 -8.80
C GLN A 76 2.84 28.60 -7.36
N ARG A 77 4.07 28.21 -6.99
CA ARG A 77 4.41 27.88 -5.60
C ARG A 77 4.17 29.10 -4.71
N GLU A 78 3.58 28.88 -3.56
CA GLU A 78 3.35 29.93 -2.55
C GLU A 78 4.69 30.59 -2.14
N GLU A 79 4.69 31.90 -1.83
CA GLU A 79 5.92 32.68 -1.54
C GLU A 79 6.75 32.15 -0.35
N TRP A 80 6.12 31.38 0.54
CA TRP A 80 6.78 30.75 1.68
C TRP A 80 7.38 29.37 1.36
N ALA A 81 6.99 28.76 0.23
CA ALA A 81 7.43 27.44 -0.21
C ALA A 81 8.75 27.55 -1.01
N THR A 82 9.80 27.99 -0.33
CA THR A 82 11.17 27.91 -0.86
C THR A 82 11.53 26.44 -1.13
N GLN A 83 12.39 26.17 -2.13
CA GLN A 83 12.78 24.81 -2.52
C GLN A 83 13.26 23.97 -1.32
N GLU A 84 14.02 24.58 -0.42
CA GLU A 84 14.58 23.94 0.77
C GLU A 84 13.50 23.45 1.77
N GLU A 85 12.42 24.20 1.94
CA GLU A 85 11.31 23.80 2.82
C GLU A 85 10.44 22.70 2.19
N VAL A 86 10.24 22.75 0.87
CA VAL A 86 9.52 21.69 0.14
C VAL A 86 10.32 20.38 0.20
N ASP A 87 11.63 20.44 -0.02
CA ASP A 87 12.50 19.26 0.04
C ASP A 87 12.47 18.60 1.42
N LYS A 88 12.48 19.41 2.49
CA LYS A 88 12.36 18.91 3.86
C LYS A 88 11.03 18.19 4.11
N ILE A 89 9.93 18.74 3.59
CA ILE A 89 8.60 18.15 3.70
C ILE A 89 8.52 16.83 2.92
N THR A 90 8.96 16.83 1.66
CA THR A 90 8.98 15.63 0.81
C THR A 90 9.89 14.54 1.39
N TYR A 91 11.04 14.92 1.96
CA TYR A 91 11.94 13.97 2.63
C TYR A 91 11.28 13.31 3.85
N SER A 92 10.59 14.10 4.68
CA SER A 92 9.84 13.59 5.84
C SER A 92 8.74 12.61 5.41
N LEU A 93 7.95 12.96 4.37
CA LEU A 93 6.94 12.08 3.78
C LEU A 93 7.54 10.77 3.27
N THR A 94 8.67 10.88 2.54
CA THR A 94 9.40 9.73 2.00
C THR A 94 9.84 8.76 3.10
N ILE A 95 10.36 9.27 4.23
CA ILE A 95 10.73 8.44 5.38
C ILE A 95 9.52 7.67 5.92
N ILE A 96 8.37 8.32 6.06
CA ILE A 96 7.16 7.69 6.61
C ILE A 96 6.62 6.64 5.64
N TYR A 97 6.57 6.94 4.34
CA TYR A 97 6.19 5.97 3.33
C TYR A 97 7.06 4.72 3.38
N TYR A 98 8.39 4.88 3.38
CA TYR A 98 9.28 3.73 3.48
C TYR A 98 9.13 2.97 4.79
N SER A 99 8.93 3.67 5.90
CA SER A 99 8.74 3.05 7.20
C SER A 99 7.45 2.23 7.27
N LEU A 100 6.33 2.76 6.77
CA LEU A 100 5.04 2.07 6.72
C LEU A 100 5.06 0.89 5.75
N TYR A 101 5.60 1.07 4.54
CA TYR A 101 5.72 -0.04 3.60
C TYR A 101 6.62 -1.15 4.12
N PHE A 102 7.72 -0.81 4.79
CA PHE A 102 8.58 -1.79 5.44
C PHE A 102 7.86 -2.51 6.59
N LEU A 103 7.11 -1.78 7.41
CA LEU A 103 6.29 -2.34 8.48
C LEU A 103 5.23 -3.30 7.92
N ASP A 104 4.49 -2.88 6.90
CA ASP A 104 3.47 -3.70 6.22
C ASP A 104 4.09 -4.97 5.63
N ALA A 105 5.25 -4.87 4.99
CA ALA A 105 5.97 -6.03 4.48
C ALA A 105 6.37 -6.98 5.62
N LEU A 106 6.90 -6.46 6.72
CA LEU A 106 7.27 -7.27 7.88
C LEU A 106 6.05 -7.95 8.51
N LEU A 107 4.93 -7.25 8.64
CA LEU A 107 3.70 -7.81 9.18
C LEU A 107 3.10 -8.87 8.23
N CYS A 108 3.08 -8.62 6.92
CA CYS A 108 2.53 -9.56 5.94
C CYS A 108 3.40 -10.82 5.79
N PHE A 109 4.72 -10.70 5.76
CA PHE A 109 5.62 -11.83 5.50
C PHE A 109 6.12 -12.54 6.76
N VAL A 110 6.14 -11.85 7.89
CA VAL A 110 6.64 -12.41 9.16
C VAL A 110 5.51 -12.51 10.17
N GLY A 111 4.81 -11.39 10.44
CA GLY A 111 3.78 -11.30 11.47
C GLY A 111 2.63 -12.29 11.28
N ILE A 112 1.95 -12.24 10.13
CA ILE A 112 0.79 -13.09 9.83
C ILE A 112 1.17 -14.58 9.77
N PRO A 113 2.22 -15.01 9.04
CA PRO A 113 2.62 -16.40 9.02
C PRO A 113 3.05 -16.90 10.41
N PHE A 114 3.75 -16.07 11.19
CA PHE A 114 4.11 -16.41 12.57
C PHE A 114 2.88 -16.59 13.45
N ALA A 115 1.90 -15.68 13.38
CA ALA A 115 0.64 -15.81 14.10
C ALA A 115 -0.11 -17.10 13.72
N TYR A 116 -0.12 -17.44 12.43
CA TYR A 116 -0.73 -18.67 11.93
C TYR A 116 -0.04 -19.92 12.48
N PHE A 117 1.28 -20.07 12.30
CA PHE A 117 2.01 -21.24 12.82
C PHE A 117 1.99 -21.32 14.35
N TRP A 118 2.01 -20.17 15.03
CA TRP A 118 1.85 -20.12 16.47
C TRP A 118 0.48 -20.66 16.90
N HIS A 119 -0.59 -20.34 16.17
CA HIS A 119 -1.93 -20.85 16.43
C HIS A 119 -2.06 -22.34 16.11
N GLU A 120 -1.54 -22.78 14.97
CA GLU A 120 -1.64 -24.17 14.51
C GLU A 120 -0.91 -25.16 15.44
N GLU A 121 0.25 -24.76 15.98
CA GLU A 121 1.00 -25.58 16.94
C GLU A 121 0.35 -25.62 18.33
N TYR A 122 -0.78 -24.93 18.54
CA TYR A 122 -1.55 -25.01 19.77
C TYR A 122 -2.34 -26.33 19.79
N ASP A 123 -1.69 -27.39 20.26
CA ASP A 123 -2.35 -28.64 20.59
C ASP A 123 -2.85 -28.58 22.04
N GLU A 124 -4.17 -28.46 22.20
CA GLU A 124 -4.85 -28.44 23.50
C GLU A 124 -4.50 -29.67 24.36
N VAL A 125 -4.27 -30.83 23.72
CA VAL A 125 -3.99 -32.11 24.38
C VAL A 125 -2.55 -32.17 24.89
N ALA A 126 -1.59 -31.60 24.15
CA ALA A 126 -0.18 -31.55 24.54
C ALA A 126 0.11 -30.45 25.58
N PHE A 127 -0.70 -29.40 25.62
CA PHE A 127 -0.65 -28.36 26.65
C PHE A 127 -1.12 -28.89 28.01
N GLU A 128 -2.23 -29.65 28.05
CA GLU A 128 -2.73 -30.28 29.28
C GLU A 128 -1.77 -31.36 29.83
N ALA A 129 -1.01 -32.04 28.95
CA ALA A 129 0.00 -33.02 29.33
C ALA A 129 1.33 -32.41 29.84
N GLY A 130 1.49 -31.08 29.80
CA GLY A 130 2.67 -30.37 30.32
C GLY A 130 3.94 -30.49 29.47
N ASP A 131 3.89 -31.10 28.29
CA ASP A 131 5.06 -31.31 27.41
C ASP A 131 5.34 -30.09 26.48
N GLN A 132 4.34 -29.21 26.29
CA GLN A 132 4.48 -27.95 25.56
C GLN A 132 4.87 -26.77 26.47
N THR A 133 6.13 -26.35 26.39
CA THR A 133 6.59 -25.07 26.94
C THR A 133 6.45 -23.96 25.90
N ALA A 134 5.99 -22.75 26.29
CA ALA A 134 5.84 -21.59 25.39
C ALA A 134 7.12 -21.26 24.58
N CYS A 135 8.30 -21.54 25.14
CA CYS A 135 9.58 -21.37 24.45
C CYS A 135 9.80 -22.37 23.30
N LYS A 136 9.39 -23.63 23.45
CA LYS A 136 9.45 -24.64 22.37
C LYS A 136 8.49 -24.25 21.23
N ARG A 137 7.29 -23.80 21.57
CA ARG A 137 6.29 -23.29 20.60
C ARG A 137 6.80 -22.08 19.82
N PHE A 138 7.49 -21.16 20.50
CA PHE A 138 8.13 -20.00 19.85
C PHE A 138 9.17 -20.45 18.83
N TRP A 139 10.07 -21.35 19.23
CA TRP A 139 11.12 -21.83 18.35
C TRP A 139 10.57 -22.62 17.15
N ALA A 140 9.53 -23.44 17.37
CA ALA A 140 8.85 -24.18 16.31
C ALA A 140 8.18 -23.22 15.31
N ALA A 141 7.36 -22.29 15.79
CA ALA A 141 6.71 -21.28 14.95
C ALA A 141 7.74 -20.45 14.16
N THR A 142 8.83 -20.00 14.81
CA THR A 142 9.90 -19.26 14.13
C THR A 142 10.57 -20.08 13.02
N LYS A 143 10.80 -21.38 13.22
CA LYS A 143 11.40 -22.25 12.20
C LYS A 143 10.50 -22.36 10.96
N TYR A 144 9.19 -22.52 11.15
CA TYR A 144 8.24 -22.59 10.04
C TYR A 144 8.10 -21.24 9.33
N THR A 145 8.03 -20.13 10.07
CA THR A 145 8.03 -18.78 9.49
C THR A 145 9.30 -18.51 8.68
N LEU A 146 10.48 -18.91 9.17
CA LEU A 146 11.73 -18.75 8.42
C LEU A 146 11.74 -19.57 7.12
N THR A 147 11.18 -20.78 7.18
CA THR A 147 11.02 -21.63 6.00
C THR A 147 10.08 -20.99 4.98
N PHE A 148 8.97 -20.43 5.44
CA PHE A 148 8.04 -19.69 4.59
C PHE A 148 8.71 -18.48 3.93
N ILE A 149 9.46 -17.68 4.69
CA ILE A 149 10.21 -16.53 4.15
C ILE A 149 11.21 -17.00 3.09
N ALA A 150 11.91 -18.12 3.31
CA ALA A 150 12.83 -18.68 2.32
C ALA A 150 12.12 -19.07 1.02
N VAL A 151 10.91 -19.66 1.11
CA VAL A 151 10.08 -19.96 -0.06
C VAL A 151 9.64 -18.69 -0.78
N VAL A 152 9.20 -17.65 -0.06
CA VAL A 152 8.84 -16.36 -0.65
C VAL A 152 10.03 -15.74 -1.38
N ILE A 153 11.22 -15.74 -0.77
CA ILE A 153 12.45 -15.24 -1.41
C ILE A 153 12.74 -16.04 -2.68
N ALA A 154 12.63 -17.37 -2.63
CA ALA A 154 12.83 -18.22 -3.81
C ALA A 154 11.83 -17.87 -4.93
N LEU A 155 10.54 -17.66 -4.59
CA LEU A 155 9.52 -17.24 -5.56
C LEU A 155 9.80 -15.85 -6.15
N VAL A 156 10.24 -14.89 -5.33
CA VAL A 156 10.62 -13.55 -5.79
C VAL A 156 11.84 -13.63 -6.71
N LEU A 157 12.85 -14.44 -6.37
CA LEU A 157 14.01 -14.65 -7.23
C LEU A 157 13.61 -15.31 -8.55
N VAL A 158 12.78 -16.36 -8.51
CA VAL A 158 12.27 -17.00 -9.73
C VAL A 158 11.46 -16.01 -10.56
N GLY A 159 10.57 -15.22 -9.94
CA GLY A 159 9.80 -14.19 -10.63
C GLY A 159 10.65 -13.06 -11.19
N PHE A 160 11.78 -12.74 -10.54
CA PHE A 160 12.77 -11.79 -11.03
C PHE A 160 13.55 -12.37 -12.21
N PHE A 161 13.98 -13.64 -12.15
CA PHE A 161 14.77 -14.31 -13.18
C PHE A 161 13.95 -14.84 -14.38
N ALA A 162 12.65 -15.09 -14.19
CA ALA A 162 11.73 -15.53 -15.25
C ALA A 162 11.70 -14.58 -16.47
N PRO A 163 11.55 -13.25 -16.32
CA PRO A 163 11.59 -12.32 -17.45
C PRO A 163 12.97 -12.21 -18.11
N MET A 164 14.08 -12.61 -17.46
CA MET A 164 15.39 -12.68 -18.12
C MET A 164 15.51 -13.87 -19.09
N MET A 165 14.66 -14.88 -18.96
CA MET A 165 14.60 -16.01 -19.90
C MET A 165 13.71 -15.72 -21.11
N GLU A 166 12.87 -14.68 -21.04
CA GLU A 166 12.01 -14.21 -22.13
C GLU A 166 12.73 -13.15 -22.99
N SER A 167 13.97 -13.44 -23.38
CA SER A 167 14.64 -12.78 -24.51
C SER A 167 14.38 -13.55 -25.82
N GLN A 168 13.17 -14.09 -25.98
CA GLN A 168 12.72 -14.58 -27.28
C GLN A 168 12.08 -13.43 -28.07
N PRO A 169 12.60 -13.09 -29.26
CA PRO A 169 12.07 -12.01 -30.07
C PRO A 169 10.70 -12.44 -30.62
N GLY A 170 9.61 -12.07 -29.95
CA GLY A 170 8.26 -12.39 -30.43
C GLY A 170 7.08 -12.07 -29.51
N HIS A 171 7.29 -11.93 -28.20
CA HIS A 171 6.22 -11.62 -27.24
C HIS A 171 6.40 -10.27 -26.56
N ASP A 172 6.85 -9.27 -27.31
CA ASP A 172 7.03 -7.93 -26.79
C ASP A 172 5.70 -7.18 -26.71
N LEU A 173 5.59 -6.27 -25.74
CA LEU A 173 4.47 -5.33 -25.51
C LEU A 173 4.11 -4.49 -26.76
N GLY A 174 4.93 -4.56 -27.80
CA GLY A 174 4.65 -4.06 -29.15
C GLY A 174 3.37 -4.61 -29.78
N TYR A 175 2.98 -5.87 -29.50
CA TYR A 175 1.70 -6.43 -29.97
C TYR A 175 0.52 -5.58 -29.49
N TRP A 176 0.49 -5.24 -28.19
CA TRP A 176 -0.57 -4.40 -27.60
C TRP A 176 -0.44 -2.92 -27.99
N ARG A 177 0.79 -2.43 -28.20
CA ARG A 177 1.03 -1.05 -28.63
C ARG A 177 0.44 -0.76 -30.01
N GLY A 178 0.49 -1.73 -30.92
CA GLY A 178 -0.13 -1.63 -32.25
C GLY A 178 -1.63 -1.37 -32.19
N TYR A 179 -2.36 -2.18 -31.43
CA TYR A 179 -3.81 -2.01 -31.27
C TYR A 179 -4.22 -0.72 -30.54
N LEU A 180 -3.41 -0.22 -29.62
CA LEU A 180 -3.70 1.03 -28.90
C LEU A 180 -3.43 2.27 -29.75
N ILE A 181 -2.47 2.22 -30.67
CA ILE A 181 -2.16 3.31 -31.60
C ILE A 181 -3.17 3.33 -32.75
N GLU A 182 -3.52 2.17 -33.30
CA GLU A 182 -4.46 2.05 -34.42
C GLU A 182 -5.89 2.50 -34.05
N ASN A 183 -6.34 2.24 -32.82
CA ASN A 183 -7.64 2.75 -32.35
C ASN A 183 -7.63 4.27 -32.05
N ARG A 184 -6.50 4.83 -31.58
CA ARG A 184 -6.39 6.29 -31.35
C ARG A 184 -6.35 7.11 -32.64
N GLU A 185 -5.75 6.57 -33.70
CA GLU A 185 -5.72 7.25 -34.99
C GLU A 185 -7.10 7.29 -35.65
N PHE A 186 -7.94 6.27 -35.42
CA PHE A 186 -9.32 6.25 -35.92
C PHE A 186 -10.22 7.29 -35.23
N ASP A 187 -10.07 7.47 -33.91
CA ASP A 187 -10.83 8.49 -33.16
C ASP A 187 -10.40 9.92 -33.53
N ALA A 188 -9.10 10.17 -33.70
CA ALA A 188 -8.59 11.48 -34.10
C ALA A 188 -8.98 11.88 -35.54
N PHE A 189 -9.09 10.90 -36.45
CA PHE A 189 -9.52 11.13 -37.82
C PHE A 189 -11.04 11.30 -37.96
N SER A 190 -11.81 10.57 -37.14
CA SER A 190 -13.29 10.63 -37.13
C SER A 190 -13.82 11.98 -36.61
N ASP A 191 -13.22 12.53 -35.55
CA ASP A 191 -13.68 13.80 -34.96
C ASP A 191 -13.32 15.03 -35.82
N GLY A 192 -12.17 14.99 -36.51
CA GLY A 192 -11.71 16.09 -37.36
C GLY A 192 -12.54 16.28 -38.65
N ASP A 193 -12.87 15.19 -39.33
CA ASP A 193 -13.62 15.26 -40.60
C ASP A 193 -15.12 15.50 -40.37
N PHE A 194 -15.68 15.07 -39.23
CA PHE A 194 -17.08 15.31 -38.87
C PHE A 194 -17.38 16.79 -38.59
N LEU A 195 -16.46 17.50 -37.90
CA LEU A 195 -16.59 18.94 -37.65
C LEU A 195 -16.45 19.77 -38.93
N ILE A 196 -15.52 19.40 -39.82
CA ILE A 196 -15.32 20.10 -41.09
C ILE A 196 -16.51 19.88 -42.05
N ARG A 197 -17.06 18.65 -42.12
CA ARG A 197 -18.24 18.35 -42.94
C ARG A 197 -19.52 19.02 -42.40
N THR A 198 -19.68 19.10 -41.08
CA THR A 198 -20.83 19.76 -40.46
C THR A 198 -20.78 21.28 -40.64
N LEU A 199 -19.60 21.90 -40.53
CA LEU A 199 -19.43 23.33 -40.79
C LEU A 199 -19.57 23.68 -42.29
N MET A 200 -19.10 22.81 -43.21
CA MET A 200 -19.31 23.03 -44.65
C MET A 200 -20.78 22.87 -45.08
N MET A 201 -21.57 22.01 -44.44
CA MET A 201 -23.02 21.93 -44.71
C MET A 201 -23.80 23.13 -44.15
N SER A 202 -23.35 23.74 -43.05
CA SER A 202 -24.01 24.92 -42.47
C SER A 202 -23.72 26.23 -43.21
N TYR A 203 -22.63 26.31 -43.97
CA TYR A 203 -22.29 27.49 -44.79
C TYR A 203 -22.91 27.43 -46.20
N ARG A 204 -23.48 26.28 -46.59
CA ARG A 204 -24.09 26.04 -47.89
C ARG A 204 -25.62 25.91 -47.81
N ARG A 205 -26.26 26.80 -47.04
CA ARG A 205 -27.71 26.97 -47.06
C ARG A 205 -28.07 28.44 -46.99
#